data_AF-A0A9Q0URP8-F1
#
_entry.id   AF-A0A9Q0URP8-F1
#
_cell.length_a   1.000
_cell.length_b   1.000
_cell.length_c   1.000
_cell.angle_alpha   90.00
_cell.angle_beta   90.00
_cell.angle_gamma   90.00
#
_symmetry.space_group_name_H-M   'P 1'
#
loop_
_entity.id
_entity.type
_entity.pdbx_description
1 polymer ?
#
loop_
_entity_poly.entity_id
_entity_poly.type
_entity_poly.pdbx_seq_one_letter_code
_entity_poly.pdbx_strand_id
1 'polypeptide(L)'
;MLLNLCLFFLFLTSSDITVQAIGVNWGTASSHPLPPDKVVELLKSNKITKVKLFDADPLVLQALSGSNIGVTVGIPNSMLKSLNSSRKVAESWVHDNVTRYVSSGSSGVRIEHVAIGDEPFQQSYGEQYHPFVIGSAMNIQTALAKVSLANQVKVVVPCSYDTFQSESSLPSKGHFRPDLNKTMIELLTFLRKHHSPFFVTISPFINFHRNKNISLNFSLFEETKHPRNDAHRTYKNSFDLGYDTVVTALSTAGFPEMDVVVAKIGWPTDGAANATSSTAETFMKGLMDHLRSKSGTPLRPRNPPIETYIYSLLDEDQRSIVDGNFERHWGVFTFDGQAKYNVDLGQGSKNLVNAQFVEYLSSKWCVVNNNKDLSNATASSLNACSTADCTAISPGGSCFNISWPANISYAFNNYYQLHDQRADSCDFGGLGLITTVDPSVGNCRFPVELRTSHSVSLYGTSLIQWMILLTINTILQDFL
;
A
#
# COMPACT_ATOMS: atom_id res chain seq x y z
N MET A 1 45.64 -5.16 52.78
CA MET A 1 46.21 -4.03 52.01
C MET A 1 46.28 -4.48 50.56
N LEU A 2 45.31 -4.03 49.76
CA LEU A 2 45.39 -3.75 48.30
C LEU A 2 45.75 -4.95 47.37
N LEU A 3 45.05 -5.27 46.29
CA LEU A 3 43.94 -4.62 45.59
C LEU A 3 43.40 -5.63 44.54
N ASN A 4 42.08 -5.56 44.32
CA ASN A 4 41.26 -6.22 43.31
C ASN A 4 41.85 -6.28 41.89
N LEU A 5 41.50 -7.35 41.15
CA LEU A 5 40.94 -7.20 39.80
C LEU A 5 40.09 -8.42 39.39
N CYS A 6 38.85 -8.47 39.91
CA CYS A 6 37.78 -9.24 39.27
C CYS A 6 37.44 -8.56 37.94
N LEU A 7 37.83 -9.17 36.82
CA LEU A 7 37.30 -8.86 35.50
C LEU A 7 35.84 -9.33 35.43
N PHE A 8 34.93 -8.48 35.88
CA PHE A 8 33.53 -8.54 35.50
C PHE A 8 33.48 -8.26 33.99
N PHE A 9 33.35 -9.30 33.17
CA PHE A 9 32.81 -9.15 31.83
C PHE A 9 31.35 -8.73 31.97
N LEU A 10 31.13 -7.42 32.10
CA LEU A 10 29.88 -6.80 31.69
C LEU A 10 29.77 -7.09 30.19
N PHE A 11 29.07 -8.17 29.86
CA PHE A 11 28.26 -8.17 28.64
C PHE A 11 27.27 -7.01 28.82
N LEU A 12 27.70 -5.82 28.42
CA LEU A 12 26.80 -4.85 27.86
C LEU A 12 26.21 -5.56 26.65
N THR A 13 25.14 -6.32 26.87
CA THR A 13 24.10 -6.37 25.86
C THR A 13 23.74 -4.91 25.68
N SER A 14 24.30 -4.27 24.66
CA SER A 14 23.55 -3.27 23.94
C SER A 14 22.25 -3.99 23.61
N SER A 15 21.24 -3.80 24.44
CA SER A 15 19.87 -3.82 23.95
C SER A 15 19.94 -2.86 22.78
N ASP A 16 20.07 -3.42 21.58
CA ASP A 16 19.89 -2.68 20.36
C ASP A 16 18.62 -1.92 20.60
N ILE A 17 18.78 -0.61 20.75
CA ILE A 17 17.68 0.33 20.86
C ILE A 17 16.87 -0.01 19.64
N THR A 18 15.72 -0.67 19.83
CA THR A 18 14.85 -1.01 18.72
C THR A 18 14.51 0.30 18.07
N VAL A 19 15.19 0.56 16.95
CA VAL A 19 14.74 1.51 15.96
C VAL A 19 13.45 0.89 15.50
N GLN A 20 12.34 1.51 15.88
CA GLN A 20 11.02 1.19 15.36
C GLN A 20 11.15 1.13 13.84
N ALA A 21 10.91 -0.04 13.26
CA ALA A 21 11.24 -0.24 11.86
C ALA A 21 10.17 0.42 10.99
N ILE A 22 10.61 1.36 10.17
CA ILE A 22 9.79 2.01 9.15
C ILE A 22 9.95 1.21 7.87
N GLY A 23 8.85 0.65 7.40
CA GLY A 23 8.74 0.01 6.11
C GLY A 23 7.90 0.82 5.15
N VAL A 24 7.80 0.34 3.91
CA VAL A 24 6.87 0.88 2.91
C VAL A 24 6.08 -0.25 2.27
N ASN A 25 4.88 0.04 1.81
CA ASN A 25 4.16 -0.85 0.91
C ASN A 25 4.67 -0.61 -0.51
N TRP A 26 5.11 -1.67 -1.19
CA TRP A 26 5.46 -1.63 -2.60
C TRP A 26 4.34 -2.31 -3.38
N GLY A 27 3.49 -1.48 -3.98
CA GLY A 27 2.44 -1.90 -4.91
C GLY A 27 2.92 -1.95 -6.35
N THR A 28 2.34 -2.85 -7.13
CA THR A 28 2.73 -3.16 -8.50
C THR A 28 1.58 -2.93 -9.48
N ALA A 29 0.48 -2.31 -9.05
CA ALA A 29 -0.66 -2.01 -9.91
C ALA A 29 -0.36 -0.80 -10.81
N SER A 30 0.59 -0.96 -11.73
CA SER A 30 0.97 0.06 -12.70
C SER A 30 1.04 -0.50 -14.12
N SER A 31 0.66 0.31 -15.11
CA SER A 31 0.75 -0.06 -16.52
C SER A 31 2.21 -0.08 -17.01
N HIS A 32 3.02 0.85 -16.52
CA HIS A 32 4.43 1.01 -16.87
C HIS A 32 5.30 1.05 -15.61
N PRO A 33 5.44 -0.08 -14.89
CA PRO A 33 6.08 -0.10 -13.58
C PRO A 33 7.57 0.23 -13.69
N LEU A 34 8.08 0.97 -12.69
CA LEU A 34 9.52 1.13 -12.49
C LEU A 34 10.18 -0.26 -12.31
N PRO A 35 11.28 -0.58 -13.02
CA PRO A 35 11.92 -1.88 -12.92
C PRO A 35 12.26 -2.29 -11.47
N PRO A 36 12.05 -3.55 -11.06
CA PRO A 36 12.23 -3.95 -9.67
C PRO A 36 13.63 -3.71 -9.09
N ASP A 37 14.69 -3.84 -9.89
CA ASP A 37 16.07 -3.51 -9.49
C ASP A 37 16.21 -2.02 -9.15
N LYS A 38 15.59 -1.14 -9.95
CA LYS A 38 15.54 0.31 -9.69
C LYS A 38 14.76 0.64 -8.43
N VAL A 39 13.67 -0.07 -8.16
CA VAL A 39 12.93 0.10 -6.90
C VAL A 39 13.77 -0.36 -5.71
N VAL A 40 14.52 -1.46 -5.82
CA VAL A 40 15.44 -1.90 -4.76
C VAL A 40 16.58 -0.90 -4.54
N GLU A 41 17.13 -0.30 -5.60
CA GLU A 41 18.08 0.81 -5.51
C GLU A 41 17.47 2.02 -4.81
N LEU A 42 16.22 2.37 -5.13
CA LEU A 42 15.48 3.46 -4.51
C LEU A 42 15.28 3.22 -3.01
N LEU A 43 14.86 2.02 -2.62
CA LEU A 43 14.70 1.60 -1.22
C LEU A 43 16.02 1.73 -0.46
N LYS A 44 17.12 1.19 -1.01
CA LYS A 44 18.46 1.26 -0.39
C LYS A 44 18.98 2.69 -0.27
N SER A 45 18.82 3.49 -1.33
CA SER A 45 19.22 4.90 -1.36
C SER A 45 18.49 5.71 -0.30
N ASN A 46 17.25 5.31 0.01
CA ASN A 46 16.42 5.86 1.06
C ASN A 46 16.47 5.03 2.36
N LYS A 47 17.49 4.19 2.58
CA LYS A 47 17.68 3.36 3.80
C LYS A 47 16.39 2.69 4.32
N ILE A 48 15.46 2.36 3.43
CA ILE A 48 14.23 1.66 3.78
C ILE A 48 14.61 0.19 3.95
N THR A 49 14.39 -0.34 5.15
CA THR A 49 14.86 -1.67 5.53
C THR A 49 13.77 -2.73 5.50
N LYS A 50 12.52 -2.34 5.28
CA LYS A 50 11.37 -3.25 5.21
C LYS A 50 10.43 -2.88 4.08
N VAL A 51 9.89 -3.90 3.42
CA VAL A 51 8.86 -3.76 2.38
C VAL A 51 7.73 -4.75 2.60
N LYS A 52 6.50 -4.29 2.39
CA LYS A 52 5.32 -5.14 2.31
C LYS A 52 4.83 -5.18 0.87
N LEU A 53 4.76 -6.39 0.31
CA LEU A 53 4.23 -6.67 -1.02
C LEU A 53 2.75 -7.07 -0.93
N PHE A 54 2.02 -6.94 -2.04
CA PHE A 54 0.62 -7.33 -2.16
C PHE A 54 0.45 -8.74 -2.74
N ASP A 55 1.48 -9.22 -3.42
CA ASP A 55 1.57 -10.55 -4.01
C ASP A 55 2.98 -11.13 -3.84
N ALA A 56 3.28 -12.18 -4.62
CA ALA A 56 4.57 -12.85 -4.67
C ALA A 56 5.15 -12.78 -6.10
N ASP A 57 5.20 -11.59 -6.70
CA ASP A 57 5.79 -11.42 -8.03
C ASP A 57 7.25 -11.94 -8.06
N PRO A 58 7.59 -12.85 -8.98
CA PRO A 58 8.90 -13.48 -9.02
C PRO A 58 10.04 -12.52 -9.40
N LEU A 59 9.79 -11.52 -10.24
CA LEU A 59 10.79 -10.51 -10.62
C LEU A 59 11.10 -9.59 -9.44
N VAL A 60 10.07 -9.21 -8.67
CA VAL A 60 10.22 -8.41 -7.44
C VAL A 60 11.00 -9.20 -6.39
N LEU A 61 10.62 -10.45 -6.12
CA LEU A 61 11.32 -11.31 -5.16
C LEU A 61 12.77 -11.56 -5.60
N GLN A 62 13.02 -11.78 -6.88
CA GLN A 62 14.38 -11.94 -7.41
C GLN A 62 15.22 -10.67 -7.22
N ALA A 63 14.67 -9.48 -7.48
CA ALA A 63 15.37 -8.22 -7.28
C ALA A 63 15.69 -7.94 -5.80
N LEU A 64 14.83 -8.40 -4.88
CA LEU A 64 15.04 -8.28 -3.43
C LEU A 64 16.11 -9.25 -2.90
N SER A 65 16.52 -10.25 -3.67
CA SER A 65 17.51 -11.25 -3.26
C SER A 65 18.85 -10.58 -2.92
N GLY A 66 19.39 -10.87 -1.74
CA GLY A 66 20.64 -10.27 -1.26
C GLY A 66 20.58 -8.77 -0.95
N SER A 67 19.39 -8.16 -0.96
CA SER A 67 19.21 -6.76 -0.56
C SER A 67 19.30 -6.53 0.94
N ASN A 68 19.10 -7.57 1.75
CA ASN A 68 18.91 -7.54 3.20
C ASN A 68 17.68 -6.71 3.68
N ILE A 69 16.78 -6.34 2.77
CA ILE A 69 15.49 -5.71 3.09
C ILE A 69 14.56 -6.80 3.61
N GLY A 70 13.92 -6.57 4.77
CA GLY A 70 12.91 -7.47 5.33
C GLY A 70 11.62 -7.43 4.50
N VAL A 71 11.09 -8.59 4.13
CA VAL A 71 9.97 -8.70 3.19
C VAL A 71 8.76 -9.33 3.88
N THR A 72 7.62 -8.65 3.81
CA THR A 72 6.29 -9.25 3.99
C THR A 72 5.73 -9.58 2.62
N VAL A 73 5.57 -10.88 2.31
CA VAL A 73 5.04 -11.35 1.02
C VAL A 73 3.52 -11.49 1.11
N GLY A 74 2.79 -10.91 0.15
CA GLY A 74 1.33 -10.93 0.14
C GLY A 74 0.75 -12.16 -0.55
N ILE A 75 -0.40 -12.63 -0.06
CA ILE A 75 -1.28 -13.57 -0.77
C ILE A 75 -2.49 -12.78 -1.25
N PRO A 76 -2.75 -12.70 -2.57
CA PRO A 76 -3.94 -12.04 -3.09
C PRO A 76 -5.25 -12.66 -2.58
N ASN A 77 -6.27 -11.83 -2.37
CA ASN A 77 -7.59 -12.27 -1.86
C ASN A 77 -8.23 -13.38 -2.73
N SER A 78 -7.99 -13.36 -4.04
CA SER A 78 -8.48 -14.37 -4.99
C SER A 78 -7.97 -15.79 -4.71
N MET A 79 -6.86 -15.95 -4.00
CA MET A 79 -6.27 -17.26 -3.70
C MET A 79 -6.85 -17.91 -2.44
N LEU A 80 -7.48 -17.13 -1.55
CA LEU A 80 -7.89 -17.57 -0.21
C LEU A 80 -8.81 -18.79 -0.23
N LYS A 81 -9.81 -18.82 -1.12
CA LYS A 81 -10.72 -19.97 -1.23
C LYS A 81 -9.97 -21.27 -1.55
N SER A 82 -9.01 -21.22 -2.46
CA SER A 82 -8.22 -22.39 -2.87
C SER A 82 -7.26 -22.86 -1.78
N LEU A 83 -6.58 -21.93 -1.11
CA LEU A 83 -5.64 -22.19 -0.03
C LEU A 83 -6.33 -22.75 1.20
N ASN A 84 -7.52 -22.25 1.54
CA ASN A 84 -8.35 -22.79 2.60
C ASN A 84 -8.76 -24.25 2.34
N SER A 85 -9.12 -24.56 1.09
CA SER A 85 -9.70 -25.85 0.72
C SER A 85 -8.66 -26.96 0.52
N SER A 86 -7.38 -26.63 0.32
CA SER A 86 -6.34 -27.62 -0.01
C SER A 86 -4.99 -27.31 0.62
N ARG A 87 -4.55 -28.20 1.51
CA ARG A 87 -3.19 -28.16 2.08
C ARG A 87 -2.11 -28.29 1.02
N LYS A 88 -2.33 -29.08 -0.05
CA LYS A 88 -1.37 -29.24 -1.14
C LYS A 88 -1.15 -27.93 -1.90
N VAL A 89 -2.21 -27.13 -2.09
CA VAL A 89 -2.10 -25.81 -2.72
C VAL A 89 -1.29 -24.86 -1.83
N ALA A 90 -1.52 -24.87 -0.52
CA ALA A 90 -0.72 -24.10 0.42
C ALA A 90 0.76 -24.52 0.46
N GLU A 91 1.04 -25.83 0.43
CA GLU A 91 2.40 -26.37 0.33
C GLU A 91 3.10 -25.94 -0.97
N SER A 92 2.42 -26.01 -2.12
CA SER A 92 2.95 -25.54 -3.40
C SER A 92 3.24 -24.04 -3.37
N TRP A 93 2.32 -23.24 -2.83
CA TRP A 93 2.49 -21.80 -2.72
C TRP A 93 3.71 -21.45 -1.86
N VAL A 94 3.87 -22.11 -0.70
CA VAL A 94 5.04 -21.90 0.17
C VAL A 94 6.33 -22.32 -0.53
N HIS A 95 6.33 -23.44 -1.23
CA HIS A 95 7.50 -23.88 -2.00
C HIS A 95 7.91 -22.84 -3.05
N ASP A 96 6.96 -22.41 -3.87
CA ASP A 96 7.24 -21.56 -5.04
C ASP A 96 7.57 -20.12 -4.67
N ASN A 97 6.97 -19.59 -3.59
CA ASN A 97 7.03 -18.17 -3.26
C ASN A 97 7.83 -17.86 -1.99
N VAL A 98 8.12 -18.87 -1.16
CA VAL A 98 8.91 -18.68 0.07
C VAL A 98 10.19 -19.50 -0.01
N THR A 99 10.09 -20.82 -0.08
CA THR A 99 11.27 -21.71 0.04
C THR A 99 12.25 -21.53 -1.11
N ARG A 100 11.76 -21.22 -2.31
CA ARG A 100 12.58 -20.90 -3.49
C ARG A 100 13.49 -19.68 -3.29
N TYR A 101 13.05 -18.69 -2.52
CA TYR A 101 13.72 -17.39 -2.40
C TYR A 101 14.47 -17.23 -1.07
N VAL A 102 14.00 -17.88 0.00
CA VAL A 102 14.71 -17.93 1.27
C VAL A 102 15.95 -18.81 1.08
N SER A 103 17.14 -18.23 1.22
CA SER A 103 18.41 -18.97 1.20
C SER A 103 19.12 -18.85 2.54
N SER A 104 19.83 -19.91 2.94
CA SER A 104 20.71 -19.88 4.11
C SER A 104 21.96 -19.04 3.79
N GLY A 105 21.91 -17.73 4.05
CA GLY A 105 23.04 -16.81 3.83
C GLY A 105 22.58 -15.42 3.39
N SER A 106 23.53 -14.58 2.97
CA SER A 106 23.27 -13.20 2.50
C SER A 106 22.78 -13.10 1.05
N SER A 107 22.54 -14.23 0.37
CA SER A 107 22.19 -14.26 -1.06
C SER A 107 20.69 -14.35 -1.35
N GLY A 108 19.87 -14.77 -0.39
CA GLY A 108 18.42 -14.95 -0.56
C GLY A 108 17.58 -13.73 -0.21
N VAL A 109 16.26 -13.87 -0.33
CA VAL A 109 15.30 -12.88 0.14
C VAL A 109 15.06 -13.07 1.64
N ARG A 110 15.14 -11.98 2.41
CA ARG A 110 14.86 -11.98 3.85
C ARG A 110 13.34 -11.87 4.08
N ILE A 111 12.63 -12.96 3.83
CA ILE A 111 11.19 -13.04 4.11
C ILE A 111 10.97 -13.16 5.61
N GLU A 112 10.18 -12.26 6.18
CA GLU A 112 9.86 -12.20 7.62
C GLU A 112 8.40 -12.56 7.87
N HIS A 113 7.51 -12.21 6.94
CA HIS A 113 6.07 -12.46 7.06
C HIS A 113 5.45 -12.96 5.75
N VAL A 114 4.40 -13.76 5.88
CA VAL A 114 3.42 -14.02 4.82
C VAL A 114 2.09 -13.41 5.25
N ALA A 115 1.60 -12.45 4.47
CA ALA A 115 0.33 -11.76 4.71
C ALA A 115 -0.82 -12.46 3.96
N ILE A 116 -1.77 -13.01 4.71
CA ILE A 116 -2.93 -13.72 4.16
C ILE A 116 -3.99 -12.72 3.75
N GLY A 117 -4.12 -12.49 2.44
CA GLY A 117 -5.03 -11.50 1.88
C GLY A 117 -4.47 -10.09 1.91
N ASP A 118 -5.05 -9.22 1.08
CA ASP A 118 -4.94 -7.77 1.22
C ASP A 118 -6.25 -7.26 1.81
N GLU A 119 -6.23 -6.97 3.12
CA GLU A 119 -7.39 -6.45 3.84
C GLU A 119 -8.68 -7.27 3.61
N PRO A 120 -8.66 -8.61 3.76
CA PRO A 120 -9.77 -9.50 3.36
C PRO A 120 -11.06 -9.33 4.19
N PHE A 121 -11.03 -8.48 5.20
CA PHE A 121 -12.14 -8.14 6.08
C PHE A 121 -12.82 -6.81 5.71
N GLN A 122 -12.36 -6.13 4.65
CA GLN A 122 -12.94 -4.86 4.21
C GLN A 122 -14.45 -5.01 3.99
N GLN A 123 -15.23 -4.06 4.52
CA GLN A 123 -16.69 -4.18 4.56
C GLN A 123 -17.31 -4.28 3.16
N SER A 124 -16.70 -3.63 2.17
CA SER A 124 -17.14 -3.63 0.77
C SER A 124 -17.08 -5.01 0.11
N TYR A 125 -16.29 -5.94 0.63
CA TYR A 125 -16.20 -7.31 0.10
C TYR A 125 -17.31 -8.23 0.62
N GLY A 126 -18.04 -7.84 1.67
CA GLY A 126 -18.99 -8.73 2.33
C GLY A 126 -18.34 -10.08 2.67
N GLU A 127 -19.01 -11.19 2.36
CA GLU A 127 -18.53 -12.54 2.66
C GLU A 127 -17.60 -13.14 1.59
N GLN A 128 -17.15 -12.36 0.61
CA GLN A 128 -16.39 -12.89 -0.52
C GLN A 128 -15.06 -13.55 -0.09
N TYR A 129 -14.40 -13.02 0.94
CA TYR A 129 -13.05 -13.43 1.33
C TYR A 129 -12.93 -13.90 2.78
N HIS A 130 -13.50 -13.17 3.75
CA HIS A 130 -13.29 -13.44 5.18
C HIS A 130 -13.61 -14.89 5.63
N PRO A 131 -14.58 -15.64 5.06
CA PRO A 131 -14.83 -17.02 5.46
C PRO A 131 -13.66 -17.97 5.21
N PHE A 132 -12.72 -17.62 4.33
CA PHE A 132 -11.60 -18.48 3.93
C PHE A 132 -10.27 -18.11 4.62
N VAL A 133 -10.22 -17.00 5.37
CA VAL A 133 -8.97 -16.43 5.88
C VAL A 133 -8.31 -17.33 6.92
N ILE A 134 -9.07 -17.79 7.92
CA ILE A 134 -8.52 -18.57 9.04
C ILE A 134 -7.92 -19.89 8.57
N GLY A 135 -8.66 -20.66 7.76
CA GLY A 135 -8.13 -21.93 7.27
C GLY A 135 -7.00 -21.75 6.24
N SER A 136 -6.99 -20.67 5.46
CA SER A 136 -5.83 -20.30 4.63
C SER A 136 -4.59 -20.05 5.49
N ALA A 137 -4.72 -19.25 6.55
CA ALA A 137 -3.64 -18.95 7.48
C ALA A 137 -3.11 -20.24 8.16
N MET A 138 -4.01 -21.12 8.61
CA MET A 138 -3.64 -22.41 9.20
C MET A 138 -2.90 -23.32 8.21
N ASN A 139 -3.35 -23.40 6.96
CA ASN A 139 -2.72 -24.23 5.93
C ASN A 139 -1.33 -23.69 5.56
N ILE A 140 -1.17 -22.38 5.39
CA ILE A 140 0.14 -21.76 5.14
C ILE A 140 1.08 -21.95 6.34
N GLN A 141 0.60 -21.74 7.57
CA GLN A 141 1.40 -21.96 8.77
C GLN A 141 1.88 -23.41 8.91
N THR A 142 1.03 -24.37 8.53
CA THR A 142 1.37 -25.80 8.51
C THR A 142 2.41 -26.10 7.43
N ALA A 143 2.26 -25.53 6.24
CA ALA A 143 3.22 -25.67 5.15
C ALA A 143 4.60 -25.10 5.52
N LEU A 144 4.65 -23.90 6.13
CA LEU A 144 5.88 -23.30 6.64
C LEU A 144 6.53 -24.17 7.74
N ALA A 145 5.73 -24.77 8.62
CA ALA A 145 6.26 -25.68 9.65
C ALA A 145 6.87 -26.95 9.05
N LYS A 146 6.24 -27.52 8.00
CA LYS A 146 6.73 -28.70 7.29
C LYS A 146 8.11 -28.51 6.67
N VAL A 147 8.43 -27.28 6.25
CA VAL A 147 9.75 -26.89 5.72
C VAL A 147 10.64 -26.19 6.74
N SER A 148 10.30 -26.26 8.05
CA SER A 148 11.06 -25.67 9.16
C SER A 148 11.27 -24.15 9.09
N LEU A 149 10.41 -23.42 8.37
CA LEU A 149 10.45 -21.95 8.27
C LEU A 149 9.51 -21.23 9.25
N ALA A 150 8.64 -21.94 9.97
CA ALA A 150 7.64 -21.34 10.87
C ALA A 150 8.20 -20.45 12.02
N ASN A 151 9.48 -20.61 12.36
CA ASN A 151 10.13 -19.74 13.35
C ASN A 151 10.71 -18.47 12.72
N GLN A 152 11.08 -18.52 11.44
CA GLN A 152 11.66 -17.41 10.69
C GLN A 152 10.59 -16.55 10.00
N VAL A 153 9.58 -17.20 9.43
CA VAL A 153 8.51 -16.58 8.64
C VAL A 153 7.20 -16.70 9.39
N LYS A 154 6.64 -15.56 9.79
CA LYS A 154 5.38 -15.49 10.55
C LYS A 154 4.19 -15.29 9.63
N VAL A 155 3.05 -15.89 9.96
CA VAL A 155 1.81 -15.72 9.21
C VAL A 155 0.99 -14.61 9.86
N VAL A 156 0.68 -13.58 9.07
CA VAL A 156 -0.09 -12.41 9.52
C VAL A 156 -1.31 -12.21 8.64
N VAL A 157 -2.28 -11.45 9.12
CA VAL A 157 -3.49 -11.11 8.37
C VAL A 157 -3.69 -9.60 8.45
N PRO A 158 -3.52 -8.86 7.33
CA PRO A 158 -3.75 -7.42 7.32
C PRO A 158 -5.24 -7.11 7.52
N CYS A 159 -5.60 -6.42 8.60
CA CYS A 159 -6.96 -5.97 8.84
C CYS A 159 -7.17 -4.54 8.31
N SER A 160 -8.29 -4.31 7.63
CA SER A 160 -8.68 -2.99 7.12
C SER A 160 -9.01 -2.00 8.25
N TYR A 161 -8.98 -0.70 7.93
CA TYR A 161 -9.37 0.36 8.85
C TYR A 161 -10.82 0.27 9.35
N ASP A 162 -11.69 -0.44 8.60
CA ASP A 162 -13.10 -0.67 8.93
C ASP A 162 -13.36 -2.05 9.58
N THR A 163 -12.31 -2.81 9.91
CA THR A 163 -12.44 -4.08 10.67
C THR A 163 -12.87 -3.82 12.12
N PHE A 164 -12.61 -2.63 12.63
CA PHE A 164 -12.97 -2.15 13.96
C PHE A 164 -13.77 -0.86 13.87
N GLN A 165 -14.61 -0.62 14.86
CA GLN A 165 -15.49 0.55 14.91
C GLN A 165 -15.61 1.10 16.32
N SER A 166 -16.08 2.34 16.42
CA SER A 166 -16.42 2.99 17.68
C SER A 166 -17.66 3.86 17.46
N GLU A 167 -18.78 3.54 18.11
CA GLU A 167 -20.07 4.22 17.86
C GLU A 167 -20.01 5.70 18.22
N SER A 168 -19.17 6.08 19.19
CA SER A 168 -18.97 7.46 19.63
C SER A 168 -17.74 8.13 19.01
N SER A 169 -17.02 7.44 18.10
CA SER A 169 -15.69 7.85 17.63
C SER A 169 -14.66 8.02 18.77
N LEU A 170 -14.91 7.40 19.94
CA LEU A 170 -14.00 7.41 21.09
C LEU A 170 -13.27 6.06 21.21
N PRO A 171 -11.95 6.04 21.44
CA PRO A 171 -11.18 4.80 21.54
C PRO A 171 -11.71 3.81 22.58
N SER A 172 -12.20 4.26 23.73
CA SER A 172 -12.73 3.42 24.83
C SER A 172 -13.96 2.59 24.46
N LYS A 173 -14.60 2.90 23.33
CA LYS A 173 -15.73 2.14 22.77
C LYS A 173 -15.33 1.29 21.56
N GLY A 174 -14.03 1.19 21.28
CA GLY A 174 -13.49 0.40 20.19
C GLY A 174 -13.82 -1.08 20.31
N HIS A 175 -14.40 -1.66 19.27
CA HIS A 175 -14.69 -3.09 19.16
C HIS A 175 -14.58 -3.55 17.70
N PHE A 176 -14.38 -4.84 17.49
CA PHE A 176 -14.45 -5.42 16.14
C PHE A 176 -15.88 -5.34 15.61
N ARG A 177 -16.04 -5.26 14.28
CA ARG A 177 -17.38 -5.28 13.72
C ARG A 177 -18.14 -6.56 14.14
N PRO A 178 -19.45 -6.47 14.44
CA PRO A 178 -20.22 -7.61 14.91
C PRO A 178 -20.20 -8.83 13.99
N ASP A 179 -20.19 -8.63 12.66
CA ASP A 179 -20.09 -9.69 11.65
C ASP A 179 -18.77 -10.46 11.73
N LEU A 180 -17.70 -9.84 12.23
CA LEU A 180 -16.37 -10.42 12.32
C LEU A 180 -16.02 -10.97 13.71
N ASN A 181 -16.82 -10.73 14.75
CA ASN A 181 -16.45 -11.02 16.14
C ASN A 181 -15.92 -12.45 16.35
N LYS A 182 -16.63 -13.46 15.84
CA LYS A 182 -16.20 -14.86 15.96
C LYS A 182 -14.89 -15.10 15.20
N THR A 183 -14.82 -14.65 13.95
CA THR A 183 -13.64 -14.76 13.08
C THR A 183 -12.42 -14.07 13.69
N MET A 184 -12.59 -12.92 14.33
CA MET A 184 -11.52 -12.18 15.00
C MET A 184 -11.01 -12.91 16.24
N ILE A 185 -11.88 -13.52 17.05
CA ILE A 185 -11.43 -14.35 18.18
C ILE A 185 -10.60 -15.54 17.67
N GLU A 186 -11.02 -16.19 16.59
CA GLU A 186 -10.26 -17.28 15.96
C GLU A 186 -8.91 -16.79 15.42
N LEU A 187 -8.89 -15.64 14.74
CA LEU A 187 -7.67 -15.01 14.24
C LEU A 187 -6.69 -14.66 15.37
N LEU A 188 -7.16 -13.95 16.39
CA LEU A 188 -6.31 -13.52 17.51
C LEU A 188 -5.78 -14.71 18.30
N THR A 189 -6.57 -15.77 18.44
CA THR A 189 -6.11 -17.05 19.02
C THR A 189 -5.00 -17.67 18.19
N PHE A 190 -5.16 -17.69 16.85
CA PHE A 190 -4.14 -18.18 15.92
C PHE A 190 -2.85 -17.34 16.01
N LEU A 191 -2.96 -16.00 15.94
CA LEU A 191 -1.81 -15.09 15.98
C LEU A 191 -1.02 -15.25 17.28
N ARG A 192 -1.71 -15.27 18.43
CA ARG A 192 -1.08 -15.49 19.74
C ARG A 192 -0.36 -16.84 19.80
N LYS A 193 -1.00 -17.92 19.33
CA LYS A 193 -0.40 -19.27 19.32
C LYS A 193 0.90 -19.33 18.51
N HIS A 194 0.97 -18.57 17.42
CA HIS A 194 2.11 -18.56 16.50
C HIS A 194 3.07 -17.38 16.71
N HIS A 195 2.87 -16.60 17.78
CA HIS A 195 3.66 -15.39 18.10
C HIS A 195 3.75 -14.43 16.91
N SER A 196 2.63 -14.23 16.23
CA SER A 196 2.51 -13.32 15.09
C SER A 196 1.78 -12.05 15.53
N PRO A 197 2.25 -10.86 15.11
CA PRO A 197 1.62 -9.60 15.48
C PRO A 197 0.29 -9.37 14.74
N PHE A 198 -0.52 -8.45 15.26
CA PHE A 198 -1.74 -7.99 14.61
C PHE A 198 -1.42 -6.89 13.60
N PHE A 199 -1.58 -7.19 12.31
CA PHE A 199 -1.40 -6.21 11.23
C PHE A 199 -2.69 -5.44 11.01
N VAL A 200 -2.63 -4.11 11.05
CA VAL A 200 -3.81 -3.25 10.89
C VAL A 200 -3.50 -2.00 10.07
N THR A 201 -4.46 -1.60 9.25
CA THR A 201 -4.43 -0.30 8.58
C THR A 201 -5.01 0.77 9.48
N ILE A 202 -4.28 1.87 9.66
CA ILE A 202 -4.76 3.06 10.35
C ILE A 202 -4.85 4.18 9.32
N SER A 203 -6.05 4.68 9.08
CA SER A 203 -6.30 5.64 8.00
C SER A 203 -6.88 6.97 8.48
N PRO A 204 -6.02 7.91 8.93
CA PRO A 204 -6.38 9.30 9.20
C PRO A 204 -7.11 9.98 8.05
N PHE A 205 -6.61 9.82 6.81
CA PHE A 205 -7.20 10.43 5.63
C PHE A 205 -8.64 9.96 5.40
N ILE A 206 -8.90 8.66 5.44
CA ILE A 206 -10.26 8.14 5.20
C ILE A 206 -11.21 8.60 6.32
N ASN A 207 -10.75 8.63 7.57
CA ASN A 207 -11.56 9.13 8.67
C ASN A 207 -11.90 10.62 8.49
N PHE A 208 -10.91 11.46 8.16
CA PHE A 208 -11.13 12.87 7.82
C PHE A 208 -12.07 13.05 6.61
N HIS A 209 -11.85 12.29 5.54
CA HIS A 209 -12.59 12.40 4.29
C HIS A 209 -14.07 12.01 4.46
N ARG A 210 -14.36 11.00 5.30
CA ARG A 210 -15.73 10.52 5.56
C ARG A 210 -16.41 11.24 6.72
N ASN A 211 -15.67 11.76 7.70
CA ASN A 211 -16.21 12.39 8.90
C ASN A 211 -15.91 13.89 8.96
N LYS A 212 -16.91 14.71 8.59
CA LYS A 212 -16.82 16.18 8.61
C LYS A 212 -16.54 16.78 9.99
N ASN A 213 -16.72 16.02 11.08
CA ASN A 213 -16.41 16.48 12.43
C ASN A 213 -14.92 16.38 12.78
N ILE A 214 -14.12 15.71 11.94
CA ILE A 214 -12.67 15.64 12.13
C ILE A 214 -12.03 16.81 11.40
N SER A 215 -11.28 17.63 12.15
CA SER A 215 -10.52 18.73 11.55
C SER A 215 -9.30 18.21 10.80
N LEU A 216 -8.90 18.94 9.76
CA LEU A 216 -7.67 18.65 9.02
C LEU A 216 -6.45 18.70 9.96
N ASN A 217 -6.31 19.76 10.77
CA ASN A 217 -5.20 19.92 11.71
C ASN A 217 -5.03 18.70 12.65
N PHE A 218 -6.14 18.17 13.20
CA PHE A 218 -6.11 16.96 14.03
C PHE A 218 -5.61 15.72 13.27
N SER A 219 -5.84 15.68 11.96
CA SER A 219 -5.37 14.59 11.10
C SER A 219 -3.90 14.75 10.72
N LEU A 220 -3.41 15.99 10.66
CA LEU A 220 -2.04 16.36 10.25
C LEU A 220 -1.04 16.51 11.42
N PHE A 221 -1.40 16.10 12.64
CA PHE A 221 -0.58 16.29 13.86
C PHE A 221 -0.30 17.76 14.22
N GLU A 222 -1.10 18.69 13.70
CA GLU A 222 -0.96 20.11 14.02
C GLU A 222 -1.77 20.48 15.28
N GLU A 223 -1.48 21.65 15.85
CA GLU A 223 -2.23 22.15 16.99
C GLU A 223 -3.73 22.25 16.67
N THR A 224 -4.54 21.65 17.55
CA THR A 224 -6.00 21.69 17.48
C THR A 224 -6.57 22.38 18.71
N LYS A 225 -7.52 23.30 18.48
CA LYS A 225 -8.30 23.93 19.57
C LYS A 225 -9.25 22.95 20.26
N HIS A 226 -9.52 21.81 19.61
CA HIS A 226 -10.51 20.83 20.04
C HIS A 226 -9.89 19.42 20.04
N PRO A 227 -8.98 19.10 20.98
CA PRO A 227 -8.52 17.74 21.15
C PRO A 227 -9.71 16.83 21.52
N ARG A 228 -9.60 15.54 21.20
CA ARG A 228 -10.65 14.57 21.52
C ARG A 228 -10.38 13.98 22.91
N ASN A 229 -11.32 14.18 23.83
CA ASN A 229 -11.23 13.63 25.17
C ASN A 229 -12.05 12.36 25.27
N ASP A 230 -11.47 11.33 25.89
CA ASP A 230 -12.09 10.05 26.15
C ASP A 230 -11.74 9.61 27.58
N ALA A 231 -12.70 9.77 28.49
CA ALA A 231 -12.48 9.72 29.93
C ALA A 231 -11.30 10.62 30.36
N HIS A 232 -10.23 10.05 30.92
CA HIS A 232 -9.06 10.77 31.40
C HIS A 232 -7.94 10.91 30.34
N ARG A 233 -8.19 10.50 29.09
CA ARG A 233 -7.22 10.56 28.00
C ARG A 233 -7.57 11.67 27.02
N THR A 234 -6.55 12.39 26.58
CA THR A 234 -6.67 13.44 25.58
C THR A 234 -5.87 13.05 24.35
N TYR A 235 -6.58 12.89 23.24
CA TYR A 235 -6.01 12.62 21.93
C TYR A 235 -5.79 13.92 21.19
N LYS A 236 -4.56 14.12 20.72
CA LYS A 236 -4.15 15.34 19.99
C LYS A 236 -4.09 15.14 18.49
N ASN A 237 -4.06 13.88 18.03
CA ASN A 237 -4.02 13.53 16.62
C ASN A 237 -4.89 12.29 16.34
N SER A 238 -5.22 12.12 15.06
CA SER A 238 -6.05 11.01 14.58
C SER A 238 -5.36 9.64 14.60
N PHE A 239 -4.02 9.61 14.54
CA PHE A 239 -3.25 8.37 14.60
C PHE A 239 -3.39 7.69 15.96
N ASP A 240 -3.15 8.43 17.06
CA ASP A 240 -3.32 7.94 18.43
C ASP A 240 -4.74 7.46 18.67
N LEU A 241 -5.73 8.22 18.17
CA LEU A 241 -7.14 7.89 18.29
C LEU A 241 -7.47 6.57 17.57
N GLY A 242 -7.00 6.40 16.33
CA GLY A 242 -7.19 5.17 15.56
C GLY A 242 -6.48 3.98 16.21
N TYR A 243 -5.21 4.14 16.60
CA TYR A 243 -4.42 3.10 17.22
C TYR A 243 -5.03 2.63 18.55
N ASP A 244 -5.45 3.54 19.42
CA ASP A 244 -6.04 3.17 20.71
C ASP A 244 -7.45 2.57 20.56
N THR A 245 -8.15 2.86 19.47
CA THR A 245 -9.39 2.15 19.11
C THR A 245 -9.10 0.68 18.82
N VAL A 246 -8.04 0.39 18.06
CA VAL A 246 -7.59 -1.00 17.80
C VAL A 246 -7.17 -1.69 19.10
N VAL A 247 -6.35 -1.03 19.92
CA VAL A 247 -5.89 -1.59 21.21
C VAL A 247 -7.08 -1.90 22.12
N THR A 248 -8.10 -1.04 22.15
CA THR A 248 -9.32 -1.28 22.93
C THR A 248 -10.12 -2.45 22.37
N ALA A 249 -10.25 -2.57 21.04
CA ALA A 249 -10.92 -3.70 20.42
C ALA A 249 -10.21 -5.03 20.73
N LEU A 250 -8.87 -5.06 20.65
CA LEU A 250 -8.06 -6.22 21.03
C LEU A 250 -8.23 -6.59 22.51
N SER A 251 -8.21 -5.59 23.39
CA SER A 251 -8.39 -5.81 24.84
C SER A 251 -9.78 -6.35 25.16
N THR A 252 -10.82 -5.80 24.52
CA THR A 252 -12.22 -6.25 24.66
C THR A 252 -12.40 -7.69 24.16
N ALA A 253 -11.68 -8.08 23.11
CA ALA A 253 -11.64 -9.46 22.62
C ALA A 253 -10.80 -10.42 23.49
N GLY A 254 -10.13 -9.93 24.55
CA GLY A 254 -9.34 -10.73 25.47
C GLY A 254 -7.84 -10.86 25.11
N PHE A 255 -7.31 -9.97 24.26
CA PHE A 255 -5.91 -9.98 23.80
C PHE A 255 -5.19 -8.64 24.05
N PRO A 256 -5.15 -8.14 25.31
CA PRO A 256 -4.62 -6.81 25.63
C PRO A 256 -3.12 -6.65 25.38
N GLU A 257 -2.36 -7.75 25.38
CA GLU A 257 -0.89 -7.78 25.19
C GLU A 257 -0.48 -8.03 23.74
N MET A 258 -1.43 -8.11 22.80
CA MET A 258 -1.10 -8.35 21.39
C MET A 258 -0.27 -7.19 20.82
N ASP A 259 0.85 -7.55 20.21
CA ASP A 259 1.69 -6.64 19.44
C ASP A 259 0.96 -6.17 18.18
N VAL A 260 1.13 -4.89 17.85
CA VAL A 260 0.44 -4.26 16.72
C VAL A 260 1.47 -3.72 15.72
N VAL A 261 1.29 -4.09 14.46
CA VAL A 261 1.98 -3.52 13.31
C VAL A 261 1.00 -2.65 12.54
N VAL A 262 1.39 -1.41 12.28
CA VAL A 262 0.62 -0.53 11.39
C VAL A 262 0.99 -0.90 9.96
N ALA A 263 0.16 -1.70 9.30
CA ALA A 263 0.45 -2.32 8.01
C ALA A 263 0.27 -1.37 6.81
N LYS A 264 -0.56 -0.32 6.96
CA LYS A 264 -0.72 0.77 6.00
C LYS A 264 -1.05 2.05 6.75
N ILE A 265 -0.36 3.13 6.42
CA ILE A 265 -0.69 4.51 6.82
C ILE A 265 -0.06 5.51 5.85
N GLY A 266 -0.78 6.55 5.47
CA GLY A 266 -0.30 7.55 4.53
C GLY A 266 -1.31 8.67 4.31
N TRP A 267 -1.04 9.51 3.30
CA TRP A 267 -1.94 10.55 2.85
C TRP A 267 -1.79 10.73 1.33
N PRO A 268 -2.87 10.67 0.54
CA PRO A 268 -2.79 10.81 -0.91
C PRO A 268 -2.43 12.24 -1.32
N THR A 269 -1.82 12.40 -2.47
CA THR A 269 -1.36 13.73 -2.94
C THR A 269 -2.20 14.33 -4.06
N ASP A 270 -3.22 13.62 -4.52
CA ASP A 270 -4.06 14.02 -5.65
C ASP A 270 -5.40 13.26 -5.60
N GLY A 271 -6.34 13.59 -6.50
CA GLY A 271 -7.60 12.87 -6.69
C GLY A 271 -8.67 13.10 -5.61
N ALA A 272 -8.46 14.00 -4.65
CA ALA A 272 -9.45 14.39 -3.65
C ALA A 272 -9.14 15.75 -2.99
N ALA A 273 -10.16 16.37 -2.38
CA ALA A 273 -9.96 17.60 -1.61
C ALA A 273 -8.98 17.37 -0.43
N ASN A 274 -8.00 18.27 -0.28
CA ASN A 274 -6.88 18.18 0.67
C ASN A 274 -5.94 16.97 0.44
N ALA A 275 -6.07 16.26 -0.69
CA ALA A 275 -5.04 15.36 -1.16
C ALA A 275 -4.08 16.17 -2.04
N THR A 276 -3.04 16.73 -1.42
CA THR A 276 -1.99 17.50 -2.13
C THR A 276 -0.62 17.08 -1.61
N SER A 277 0.44 17.23 -2.41
CA SER A 277 1.80 16.96 -1.94
C SER A 277 2.16 17.73 -0.67
N SER A 278 1.71 18.98 -0.53
CA SER A 278 1.93 19.80 0.67
C SER A 278 1.23 19.23 1.90
N THR A 279 -0.04 18.83 1.76
CA THR A 279 -0.80 18.22 2.88
C THR A 279 -0.21 16.88 3.29
N ALA A 280 0.17 16.05 2.30
CA ALA A 280 0.84 14.78 2.56
C ALA A 280 2.20 14.98 3.24
N GLU A 281 2.97 16.00 2.83
CA GLU A 281 4.24 16.36 3.48
C GLU A 281 4.05 16.69 4.97
N THR A 282 3.05 17.52 5.30
CA THR A 282 2.73 17.87 6.69
C THR A 282 2.33 16.63 7.49
N PHE A 283 1.43 15.80 6.95
CA PHE A 283 1.02 14.55 7.58
C PHE A 283 2.21 13.64 7.86
N MET A 284 3.04 13.41 6.84
CA MET A 284 4.17 12.50 6.92
C MET A 284 5.25 13.01 7.88
N LYS A 285 5.54 14.31 7.92
CA LYS A 285 6.44 14.89 8.94
C LYS A 285 5.88 14.69 10.34
N GLY A 286 4.61 14.99 10.55
CA GLY A 286 3.94 14.81 11.84
C GLY A 286 3.96 13.36 12.33
N LEU A 287 3.64 12.41 11.44
CA LEU A 287 3.71 10.97 11.72
C LEU A 287 5.14 10.56 12.09
N MET A 288 6.13 10.94 11.29
CA MET A 288 7.51 10.55 11.53
C MET A 288 8.07 11.16 12.83
N ASP A 289 7.74 12.42 13.14
CA ASP A 289 8.12 13.06 14.40
C ASP A 289 7.46 12.36 15.60
N HIS A 290 6.19 12.00 15.48
CA HIS A 290 5.48 11.24 16.51
C HIS A 290 6.14 9.87 16.76
N LEU A 291 6.40 9.07 15.72
CA LEU A 291 7.03 7.76 15.85
C LEU A 291 8.46 7.88 16.43
N ARG A 292 9.25 8.86 15.98
CA ARG A 292 10.61 9.11 16.50
C ARG A 292 10.63 9.53 17.97
N SER A 293 9.58 10.21 18.46
CA SER A 293 9.47 10.59 19.88
C SER A 293 9.37 9.40 20.83
N LYS A 294 8.95 8.23 20.31
CA LYS A 294 8.68 7.00 21.08
C LYS A 294 7.70 7.22 22.25
N SER A 295 6.85 8.25 22.18
CA SER A 295 5.87 8.55 23.22
C SER A 295 4.81 7.46 23.38
N GLY A 296 4.62 6.64 22.34
CA GLY A 296 3.44 5.79 22.21
C GLY A 296 2.16 6.63 22.16
N THR A 297 1.06 6.04 22.59
CA THR A 297 -0.28 6.65 22.57
C THR A 297 -0.80 6.89 23.99
N PRO A 298 -1.91 7.64 24.19
CA PRO A 298 -2.52 7.83 25.50
C PRO A 298 -2.90 6.55 26.27
N LEU A 299 -3.32 5.47 25.58
CA LEU A 299 -3.63 4.16 26.19
C LEU A 299 -2.39 3.27 26.33
N ARG A 300 -1.40 3.40 25.44
CA ARG A 300 -0.12 2.67 25.49
C ARG A 300 1.07 3.64 25.57
N PRO A 301 1.25 4.37 26.69
CA PRO A 301 2.32 5.34 26.81
C PRO A 301 3.68 4.65 26.83
N ARG A 302 4.65 5.20 26.09
CA ARG A 302 6.00 4.65 25.90
C ARG A 302 6.02 3.25 25.26
N ASN A 303 4.93 2.86 24.61
CA ASN A 303 4.82 1.59 23.88
C ASN A 303 4.22 1.84 22.47
N PRO A 304 5.02 2.40 21.55
CA PRO A 304 4.58 2.63 20.17
C PRO A 304 4.42 1.31 19.38
N PRO A 305 3.77 1.31 18.21
CA PRO A 305 3.70 0.13 17.35
C PRO A 305 5.09 -0.45 17.05
N ILE A 306 5.20 -1.77 16.93
CA ILE A 306 6.51 -2.42 16.72
C ILE A 306 7.10 -2.13 15.34
N GLU A 307 6.25 -1.99 14.33
CA GLU A 307 6.59 -1.63 12.94
C GLU A 307 5.47 -0.79 12.34
N THR A 308 5.85 0.11 11.42
CA THR A 308 4.91 0.95 10.66
C THR A 308 5.29 0.96 9.19
N TYR A 309 4.34 0.63 8.32
CA TYR A 309 4.50 0.61 6.87
C TYR A 309 3.78 1.79 6.24
N ILE A 310 4.55 2.67 5.59
CA ILE A 310 4.01 3.82 4.85
C ILE A 310 3.29 3.33 3.60
N TYR A 311 2.17 3.98 3.30
CA TYR A 311 1.31 3.67 2.17
C TYR A 311 1.26 4.83 1.18
N SER A 312 1.81 4.71 -0.03
CA SER A 312 2.63 3.63 -0.61
C SER A 312 3.98 4.18 -1.11
N LEU A 313 4.86 3.31 -1.64
CA LEU A 313 6.13 3.75 -2.21
C LEU A 313 5.93 4.58 -3.48
N LEU A 314 5.18 4.04 -4.45
CA LEU A 314 4.93 4.61 -5.77
C LEU A 314 3.42 4.86 -5.97
N ASP A 315 3.08 5.82 -6.82
CA ASP A 315 1.73 5.94 -7.39
C ASP A 315 1.42 4.75 -8.32
N GLU A 316 0.14 4.38 -8.41
CA GLU A 316 -0.31 3.11 -9.02
C GLU A 316 -1.51 3.35 -9.96
N ASP A 317 -1.25 3.60 -11.24
CA ASP A 317 -2.25 4.02 -12.25
C ASP A 317 -3.27 2.92 -12.61
N GLN A 318 -2.99 1.65 -12.31
CA GLN A 318 -3.91 0.52 -12.55
C GLN A 318 -4.68 0.10 -11.30
N ARG A 319 -4.50 0.81 -10.19
CA ARG A 319 -5.24 0.52 -8.98
C ARG A 319 -6.73 0.85 -9.15
N SER A 320 -7.57 0.04 -8.52
CA SER A 320 -9.02 0.26 -8.44
C SER A 320 -9.34 1.60 -7.76
N ILE A 321 -10.25 2.35 -8.37
CA ILE A 321 -10.72 3.66 -7.88
C ILE A 321 -12.11 3.58 -7.24
N VAL A 322 -12.58 2.37 -6.91
CA VAL A 322 -13.92 2.15 -6.32
C VAL A 322 -14.13 2.95 -5.03
N ASP A 323 -13.08 3.09 -4.21
CA ASP A 323 -13.13 3.88 -2.97
C ASP A 323 -12.89 5.38 -3.19
N GLY A 324 -12.42 5.77 -4.38
CA GLY A 324 -12.21 7.15 -4.80
C GLY A 324 -11.02 7.32 -5.74
N ASN A 325 -10.99 8.45 -6.45
CA ASN A 325 -9.92 8.77 -7.40
C ASN A 325 -8.54 8.93 -6.75
N PHE A 326 -8.50 9.27 -5.45
CA PHE A 326 -7.26 9.38 -4.67
C PHE A 326 -6.49 8.06 -4.52
N GLU A 327 -7.13 6.92 -4.78
CA GLU A 327 -6.52 5.59 -4.65
C GLU A 327 -5.24 5.43 -5.49
N ARG A 328 -5.11 6.15 -6.60
CA ARG A 328 -3.92 6.06 -7.47
C ARG A 328 -2.74 6.92 -7.01
N HIS A 329 -2.92 7.72 -5.95
CA HIS A 329 -2.04 8.84 -5.58
C HIS A 329 -1.43 8.76 -4.17
N TRP A 330 -1.33 7.57 -3.61
CA TRP A 330 -0.77 7.33 -2.27
C TRP A 330 0.77 7.34 -2.23
N GLY A 331 1.43 7.31 -3.39
CA GLY A 331 2.88 7.22 -3.48
C GLY A 331 3.58 8.37 -2.76
N VAL A 332 4.60 8.04 -1.98
CA VAL A 332 5.62 9.01 -1.52
C VAL A 332 6.43 9.52 -2.72
N PHE A 333 6.63 8.65 -3.71
CA PHE A 333 7.19 8.96 -5.01
C PHE A 333 6.11 8.83 -6.08
N THR A 334 6.29 9.55 -7.18
CA THR A 334 5.54 9.32 -8.43
C THR A 334 5.89 7.94 -9.01
N PHE A 335 5.14 7.49 -10.02
CA PHE A 335 5.30 6.16 -10.63
C PHE A 335 6.74 5.86 -11.12
N ASP A 336 7.48 6.91 -11.48
CA ASP A 336 8.87 6.86 -11.97
C ASP A 336 9.93 7.02 -10.86
N GLY A 337 9.51 7.05 -9.60
CA GLY A 337 10.42 7.16 -8.45
C GLY A 337 10.93 8.57 -8.18
N GLN A 338 10.29 9.63 -8.68
CA GLN A 338 10.58 11.01 -8.26
C GLN A 338 9.79 11.41 -7.01
N ALA A 339 10.47 11.94 -6.00
CA ALA A 339 9.84 12.29 -4.72
C ALA A 339 8.81 13.40 -4.89
N LYS A 340 7.63 13.22 -4.27
CA LYS A 340 6.52 14.18 -4.38
C LYS A 340 6.59 15.29 -3.34
N TYR A 341 7.32 15.05 -2.24
CA TYR A 341 7.50 15.97 -1.13
C TYR A 341 8.74 15.60 -0.29
N ASN A 342 9.14 16.48 0.62
CA ASN A 342 10.33 16.30 1.46
C ASN A 342 9.96 15.72 2.83
N VAL A 343 10.42 14.50 3.14
CA VAL A 343 10.26 13.89 4.45
C VAL A 343 11.46 13.02 4.82
N ASP A 344 11.80 13.00 6.11
CA ASP A 344 12.75 12.04 6.65
C ASP A 344 12.03 10.78 7.15
N LEU A 345 12.14 9.68 6.40
CA LEU A 345 11.57 8.38 6.75
C LEU A 345 12.34 7.62 7.85
N GLY A 346 13.23 8.30 8.59
CA GLY A 346 14.04 7.72 9.67
C GLY A 346 15.51 7.55 9.31
N GLN A 347 15.95 8.17 8.23
CA GLN A 347 17.29 8.05 7.64
C GLN A 347 18.25 9.16 8.09
N GLY A 348 17.70 10.23 8.69
CA GLY A 348 18.41 11.45 9.07
C GLY A 348 18.53 12.49 7.93
N SER A 349 17.84 12.29 6.80
CA SER A 349 17.79 13.25 5.67
C SER A 349 16.37 13.72 5.44
N LYS A 350 16.17 15.03 5.31
CA LYS A 350 14.85 15.62 4.98
C LYS A 350 14.47 15.46 3.52
N ASN A 351 15.45 15.24 2.64
CA ASN A 351 15.23 15.08 1.22
C ASN A 351 15.35 13.61 0.86
N LEU A 352 14.32 13.09 0.20
CA LEU A 352 14.31 11.75 -0.36
C LEU A 352 15.20 11.71 -1.61
N VAL A 353 15.84 10.57 -1.83
CA VAL A 353 16.67 10.34 -3.01
C VAL A 353 15.79 9.80 -4.12
N ASN A 354 15.74 10.48 -5.27
CA ASN A 354 14.98 10.04 -6.43
C ASN A 354 15.62 8.83 -7.13
N ALA A 355 14.80 8.05 -7.82
CA ALA A 355 15.28 7.01 -8.73
C ALA A 355 16.17 7.62 -9.82
N GLN A 356 17.25 6.92 -10.17
CA GLN A 356 18.26 7.36 -11.12
C GLN A 356 18.22 6.49 -12.38
N PHE A 357 18.57 7.07 -13.53
CA PHE A 357 18.63 6.38 -14.83
C PHE A 357 17.28 5.74 -15.20
N VAL A 358 16.19 6.45 -14.98
CA VAL A 358 14.85 6.03 -15.37
C VAL A 358 14.70 6.17 -16.88
N GLU A 359 14.28 5.10 -17.55
CA GLU A 359 14.05 5.09 -18.99
C GLU A 359 12.59 5.41 -19.31
N TYR A 360 12.36 6.56 -19.94
CA TYR A 360 11.04 6.99 -20.39
C TYR A 360 10.80 6.62 -21.86
N LEU A 361 9.54 6.59 -22.27
CA LEU A 361 9.17 6.71 -23.67
C LEU A 361 9.63 8.07 -24.24
N SER A 362 9.52 8.25 -25.55
CA SER A 362 9.91 9.51 -26.19
C SER A 362 9.11 10.68 -25.65
N SER A 363 9.71 11.87 -25.52
CA SER A 363 9.00 13.10 -25.10
C SER A 363 8.01 13.57 -26.17
N LYS A 364 6.86 12.90 -26.22
CA LYS A 364 5.74 13.10 -27.13
C LYS A 364 4.45 12.96 -26.36
N TRP A 365 3.47 13.78 -26.72
CA TRP A 365 2.15 13.81 -26.09
C TRP A 365 1.06 13.76 -27.15
N CYS A 366 -0.10 13.24 -26.77
CA CYS A 366 -1.31 13.37 -27.57
C CYS A 366 -2.17 14.52 -27.04
N VAL A 367 -2.45 15.51 -27.87
CA VAL A 367 -3.28 16.66 -27.53
C VAL A 367 -4.47 16.78 -28.46
N VAL A 368 -5.50 17.52 -28.05
CA VAL A 368 -6.67 17.76 -28.89
C VAL A 368 -6.30 18.60 -30.12
N ASN A 369 -6.81 18.23 -31.29
CA ASN A 369 -6.61 18.92 -32.55
C ASN A 369 -7.65 20.02 -32.73
N ASN A 370 -7.33 21.24 -32.33
CA ASN A 370 -8.24 22.40 -32.40
C ASN A 370 -8.65 22.83 -33.82
N ASN A 371 -8.11 22.19 -34.87
CA ASN A 371 -8.45 22.48 -36.27
C ASN A 371 -9.57 21.59 -36.82
N LYS A 372 -10.23 20.79 -35.97
CA LYS A 372 -11.30 19.86 -36.34
C LYS A 372 -12.63 20.25 -35.70
N ASP A 373 -13.72 19.61 -36.17
CA ASP A 373 -14.97 19.65 -35.42
C ASP A 373 -14.82 18.90 -34.11
N LEU A 374 -14.94 19.61 -32.99
CA LEU A 374 -14.72 19.07 -31.64
C LEU A 374 -16.02 18.60 -30.97
N SER A 375 -17.13 18.51 -31.69
CA SER A 375 -18.43 18.05 -31.19
C SER A 375 -18.34 16.70 -30.44
N ASN A 376 -17.48 15.78 -30.89
CA ASN A 376 -17.28 14.46 -30.29
C ASN A 376 -16.09 14.35 -29.31
N ALA A 377 -15.38 15.45 -29.04
CA ALA A 377 -14.16 15.43 -28.23
C ALA A 377 -14.42 14.98 -26.78
N THR A 378 -15.49 15.48 -26.14
CA THR A 378 -15.86 15.09 -24.78
C THR A 378 -16.24 13.62 -24.67
N ALA A 379 -16.96 13.07 -25.65
CA ALA A 379 -17.31 11.64 -25.63
C ALA A 379 -16.05 10.76 -25.80
N SER A 380 -15.14 11.19 -26.68
CA SER A 380 -13.87 10.50 -26.92
C SER A 380 -12.95 10.54 -25.69
N SER A 381 -12.91 11.66 -24.96
CA SER A 381 -12.12 11.75 -23.73
C SER A 381 -12.68 10.86 -22.62
N LEU A 382 -14.01 10.78 -22.46
CA LEU A 382 -14.63 9.85 -21.51
C LEU A 382 -14.30 8.39 -21.84
N ASN A 383 -14.29 8.03 -23.13
CA ASN A 383 -13.88 6.70 -23.57
C ASN A 383 -12.40 6.42 -23.24
N ALA A 384 -11.50 7.37 -23.52
CA ALA A 384 -10.10 7.28 -23.13
C ALA A 384 -9.93 7.02 -21.63
N CYS A 385 -10.64 7.80 -20.80
CA CYS A 385 -10.61 7.67 -19.34
C CYS A 385 -11.27 6.41 -18.78
N SER A 386 -12.04 5.66 -19.59
CA SER A 386 -12.59 4.37 -19.16
C SER A 386 -11.52 3.28 -19.07
N THR A 387 -10.35 3.51 -19.67
CA THR A 387 -9.22 2.56 -19.71
C THR A 387 -7.93 3.15 -19.14
N ALA A 388 -7.67 4.44 -19.38
CA ALA A 388 -6.48 5.13 -18.91
C ALA A 388 -6.71 5.92 -17.61
N ASP A 389 -5.63 6.35 -16.96
CA ASP A 389 -5.73 7.10 -15.72
C ASP A 389 -6.04 8.60 -15.94
N CYS A 390 -7.30 8.95 -15.70
CA CYS A 390 -7.76 10.34 -15.71
C CYS A 390 -8.11 10.88 -14.32
N THR A 391 -7.67 10.23 -13.25
CA THR A 391 -8.07 10.62 -11.89
C THR A 391 -7.62 12.05 -11.53
N ALA A 392 -6.50 12.53 -12.06
CA ALA A 392 -5.98 13.89 -11.80
C ALA A 392 -6.87 15.02 -12.34
N ILE A 393 -7.69 14.79 -13.38
CA ILE A 393 -8.63 15.79 -13.91
C ILE A 393 -9.98 15.80 -13.17
N SER A 394 -10.17 14.91 -12.20
CA SER A 394 -11.39 14.84 -11.40
C SER A 394 -11.40 15.89 -10.27
N PRO A 395 -12.56 16.22 -9.67
CA PRO A 395 -12.66 17.18 -8.57
C PRO A 395 -11.67 16.91 -7.43
N GLY A 396 -10.91 17.93 -7.05
CA GLY A 396 -9.86 17.83 -6.04
C GLY A 396 -8.51 17.39 -6.58
N GLY A 397 -8.41 17.06 -7.87
CA GLY A 397 -7.15 16.69 -8.49
C GLY A 397 -6.31 17.87 -9.00
N SER A 398 -5.02 17.63 -9.23
CA SER A 398 -4.04 18.65 -9.67
C SER A 398 -4.36 19.24 -11.05
N CYS A 399 -5.06 18.48 -11.88
CA CYS A 399 -5.48 18.88 -13.22
C CYS A 399 -6.96 19.27 -13.31
N PHE A 400 -7.67 19.42 -12.18
CA PHE A 400 -9.12 19.68 -12.19
C PHE A 400 -9.52 21.00 -12.86
N ASN A 401 -8.76 22.08 -12.64
CA ASN A 401 -9.10 23.44 -13.08
C ASN A 401 -8.46 23.85 -14.42
N ILE A 402 -7.99 22.89 -15.22
CA ILE A 402 -7.45 23.20 -16.55
C ILE A 402 -8.55 23.54 -17.55
N SER A 403 -8.20 24.24 -18.63
CA SER A 403 -9.17 24.58 -19.69
C SER A 403 -9.77 23.33 -20.34
N TRP A 404 -10.98 23.46 -20.93
CA TRP A 404 -11.65 22.33 -21.60
C TRP A 404 -10.76 21.63 -22.66
N PRO A 405 -10.06 22.34 -23.58
CA PRO A 405 -9.15 21.67 -24.51
C PRO A 405 -8.00 20.91 -23.82
N ALA A 406 -7.45 21.47 -22.73
CA ALA A 406 -6.42 20.81 -21.96
C ALA A 406 -6.96 19.56 -21.23
N ASN A 407 -8.20 19.60 -20.74
CA ASN A 407 -8.87 18.46 -20.13
C ASN A 407 -9.01 17.28 -21.12
N ILE A 408 -9.49 17.55 -22.33
CA ILE A 408 -9.54 16.54 -23.41
C ILE A 408 -8.14 16.01 -23.73
N SER A 409 -7.17 16.91 -23.86
CA SER A 409 -5.78 16.55 -24.13
C SER A 409 -5.19 15.65 -23.04
N TYR A 410 -5.53 15.88 -21.77
CA TYR A 410 -5.05 15.06 -20.67
C TYR A 410 -5.54 13.62 -20.80
N ALA A 411 -6.82 13.43 -21.09
CA ALA A 411 -7.41 12.12 -21.33
C ALA A 411 -6.77 11.42 -22.53
N PHE A 412 -6.62 12.13 -23.65
CA PHE A 412 -5.98 11.60 -24.86
C PHE A 412 -4.53 11.21 -24.60
N ASN A 413 -3.78 12.03 -23.88
CA ASN A 413 -2.39 11.73 -23.54
C ASN A 413 -2.29 10.47 -22.68
N ASN A 414 -3.06 10.35 -21.60
CA ASN A 414 -2.98 9.17 -20.73
C ASN A 414 -3.31 7.88 -21.49
N TYR A 415 -4.30 7.91 -22.40
CA TYR A 415 -4.59 6.78 -23.27
C TYR A 415 -3.46 6.50 -24.27
N TYR A 416 -2.91 7.54 -24.89
CA TYR A 416 -1.79 7.40 -25.82
C TYR A 416 -0.54 6.81 -25.16
N GLN A 417 -0.20 7.26 -23.95
CA GLN A 417 0.94 6.72 -23.20
C GLN A 417 0.68 5.29 -22.73
N LEU A 418 -0.54 4.97 -22.26
CA LEU A 418 -0.94 3.61 -21.89
C LEU A 418 -0.72 2.60 -23.04
N HIS A 419 -0.79 3.07 -24.29
CA HIS A 419 -0.63 2.26 -25.49
C HIS A 419 0.75 2.45 -26.16
N ASP A 420 1.81 2.65 -25.37
CA ASP A 420 3.19 2.74 -25.83
C ASP A 420 3.42 3.77 -26.94
N GLN A 421 2.68 4.89 -26.90
CA GLN A 421 2.78 5.96 -27.89
C GLN A 421 2.51 5.53 -29.35
N ARG A 422 1.69 4.49 -29.54
CA ARG A 422 1.26 4.08 -30.88
C ARG A 422 0.55 5.22 -31.60
N ALA A 423 0.87 5.44 -32.87
CA ALA A 423 0.32 6.57 -33.62
C ALA A 423 -1.22 6.54 -33.70
N ASP A 424 -1.82 5.35 -33.81
CA ASP A 424 -3.26 5.18 -33.90
C ASP A 424 -3.99 5.37 -32.55
N SER A 425 -3.31 5.24 -31.41
CA SER A 425 -3.92 5.54 -30.10
C SER A 425 -4.04 7.04 -29.83
N CYS A 426 -3.50 7.91 -30.69
CA CYS A 426 -3.72 9.35 -30.66
C CYS A 426 -4.70 9.85 -31.73
N ASP A 427 -5.26 8.99 -32.59
CA ASP A 427 -6.09 9.45 -33.69
C ASP A 427 -7.46 9.98 -33.20
N PHE A 428 -8.18 9.20 -32.39
CA PHE A 428 -9.52 9.53 -31.90
C PHE A 428 -10.48 10.03 -33.01
N GLY A 429 -10.42 9.44 -34.21
CA GLY A 429 -11.21 9.91 -35.36
C GLY A 429 -10.69 11.24 -35.94
N GLY A 430 -9.38 11.45 -35.89
CA GLY A 430 -8.69 12.70 -36.22
C GLY A 430 -8.79 13.83 -35.19
N LEU A 431 -9.41 13.58 -34.02
CA LEU A 431 -9.56 14.56 -32.93
C LEU A 431 -8.28 14.76 -32.14
N GLY A 432 -7.34 13.81 -32.16
CA GLY A 432 -6.05 13.95 -31.50
C GLY A 432 -4.92 14.30 -32.48
N LEU A 433 -3.84 14.86 -31.93
CA LEU A 433 -2.63 15.23 -32.64
C LEU A 433 -1.41 14.95 -31.74
N ILE A 434 -0.40 14.29 -32.29
CA ILE A 434 0.87 14.07 -31.60
C ILE A 434 1.70 15.36 -31.65
N THR A 435 2.22 15.77 -30.49
CA THR A 435 3.10 16.93 -30.34
C THR A 435 4.36 16.58 -29.57
N THR A 436 5.44 17.31 -29.80
CA THR A 436 6.68 17.27 -29.01
C THR A 436 6.79 18.45 -28.04
N VAL A 437 5.75 19.28 -27.96
CA VAL A 437 5.66 20.40 -27.02
C VAL A 437 4.91 19.92 -25.78
N ASP A 438 5.56 19.98 -24.62
CA ASP A 438 4.98 19.59 -23.33
C ASP A 438 3.73 20.44 -23.02
N PRO A 439 2.53 19.83 -22.94
CA PRO A 439 1.29 20.55 -22.66
C PRO A 439 1.03 20.79 -21.16
N SER A 440 1.96 20.39 -20.27
CA SER A 440 1.83 20.57 -18.82
C SER A 440 1.68 22.04 -18.41
N VAL A 441 0.83 22.31 -17.41
CA VAL A 441 0.55 23.66 -16.91
C VAL A 441 0.56 23.70 -15.38
N GLY A 442 1.42 24.54 -14.81
CA GLY A 442 1.55 24.69 -13.36
C GLY A 442 1.86 23.35 -12.68
N ASN A 443 0.95 22.90 -11.80
CA ASN A 443 1.04 21.62 -11.09
C ASN A 443 0.39 20.45 -11.85
N CYS A 444 -0.34 20.71 -12.94
CA CYS A 444 -0.90 19.66 -13.79
C CYS A 444 0.17 19.17 -14.77
N ARG A 445 0.67 17.95 -14.53
CA ARG A 445 1.71 17.31 -15.34
C ARG A 445 1.10 16.29 -16.28
N PHE A 446 1.43 16.39 -17.57
CA PHE A 446 1.04 15.39 -18.56
C PHE A 446 2.12 14.32 -18.60
N PRO A 447 1.83 13.08 -18.16
CA PRO A 447 2.85 12.07 -18.01
C PRO A 447 3.42 11.64 -19.36
N VAL A 448 4.69 11.23 -19.33
CA VAL A 448 5.32 10.38 -20.33
C VAL A 448 5.66 9.09 -19.61
N GLU A 449 5.11 7.97 -20.08
CA GLU A 449 5.24 6.70 -19.36
C GLU A 449 6.64 6.10 -19.47
N LEU A 450 6.94 5.14 -18.60
CA LEU A 450 8.23 4.45 -18.61
C LEU A 450 8.33 3.51 -19.81
N ARG A 451 9.54 3.33 -20.32
CA ARG A 451 9.81 2.28 -21.29
C ARG A 451 9.85 0.94 -20.56
N THR A 452 8.82 0.12 -20.75
CA THR A 452 8.83 -1.25 -20.22
C THR A 452 9.49 -2.21 -21.23
N SER A 453 10.27 -3.17 -20.72
CA SER A 453 10.73 -4.28 -21.55
C SER A 453 9.55 -5.22 -21.86
N HIS A 454 9.29 -5.50 -23.14
CA HIS A 454 8.16 -6.32 -23.63
C HIS A 454 8.02 -7.73 -23.01
N SER A 455 8.99 -8.19 -22.22
CA SER A 455 8.90 -9.43 -21.41
C SER A 455 7.92 -9.33 -20.23
N VAL A 456 7.49 -8.12 -19.84
CA VAL A 456 6.61 -7.88 -18.67
C VAL A 456 5.11 -8.01 -19.02
N SER A 457 4.74 -7.86 -20.29
CA SER A 457 3.33 -7.82 -20.74
C SER A 457 2.64 -9.19 -20.87
N LEU A 458 3.39 -10.30 -20.79
CA LEU A 458 2.82 -11.65 -20.99
C LEU A 458 2.02 -12.19 -19.79
N TYR A 459 2.08 -11.56 -18.61
CA TYR A 459 1.32 -12.03 -17.44
C TYR A 459 -0.08 -11.42 -17.34
N GLY A 460 -0.29 -10.21 -17.84
CA GLY A 460 -1.63 -9.59 -17.92
C GLY A 460 -2.54 -10.27 -18.95
N THR A 461 -1.97 -10.74 -20.05
CA THR A 461 -2.70 -11.44 -21.12
C THR A 461 -3.08 -12.89 -20.76
N SER A 462 -2.26 -13.57 -19.96
CA SER A 462 -2.57 -14.91 -19.42
C SER A 462 -3.81 -14.90 -18.51
N LEU A 463 -3.96 -13.88 -17.65
CA LEU A 463 -5.13 -13.76 -16.76
C LEU A 463 -6.44 -13.52 -17.53
N ILE A 464 -6.39 -12.74 -18.61
CA ILE A 464 -7.55 -12.48 -19.47
C ILE A 464 -7.93 -13.75 -20.27
N GLN A 465 -6.94 -14.51 -20.77
CA GLN A 465 -7.21 -15.80 -21.43
C GLN A 465 -7.82 -16.84 -20.48
N TRP A 466 -7.39 -16.88 -19.21
CA TRP A 466 -7.97 -17.78 -18.21
C TRP A 466 -9.41 -17.39 -17.84
N MET A 467 -9.73 -16.09 -17.75
CA MET A 467 -11.10 -15.61 -17.50
C MET A 467 -12.06 -15.91 -18.66
N ILE A 468 -11.58 -15.82 -19.91
CA ILE A 468 -12.36 -16.17 -21.10
C ILE A 468 -12.61 -17.70 -21.16
N LEU A 469 -11.62 -18.53 -20.80
CA LEU A 469 -11.80 -19.98 -20.76
C LEU A 469 -12.74 -20.45 -19.63
N LEU A 470 -12.77 -19.77 -18.49
CA LEU A 470 -13.68 -20.06 -17.38
C LEU A 470 -15.13 -19.68 -17.73
N THR A 471 -15.35 -18.55 -18.39
CA THR A 471 -16.69 -18.11 -18.81
C THR A 471 -17.28 -18.99 -19.92
N ILE A 472 -16.44 -19.45 -20.86
CA ILE A 472 -16.87 -20.39 -21.90
C ILE A 472 -17.25 -21.75 -21.30
N ASN A 473 -16.51 -22.26 -20.32
CA ASN A 473 -16.84 -23.54 -19.67
C ASN A 473 -18.11 -23.47 -18.81
N THR A 474 -18.40 -22.33 -18.15
CA THR A 474 -19.67 -22.17 -17.44
C THR A 474 -20.87 -22.08 -18.38
N ILE A 475 -20.71 -21.44 -19.55
CA ILE A 475 -21.79 -21.34 -20.55
C ILE A 475 -22.04 -22.69 -21.24
N LEU A 476 -21.01 -23.52 -21.43
CA LEU A 476 -21.16 -24.87 -22.02
C LEU A 476 -21.76 -25.92 -21.07
N GLN A 477 -21.69 -25.72 -19.75
CA GLN A 477 -22.37 -26.59 -18.77
C GLN A 477 -23.86 -26.29 -18.61
N ASP A 478 -24.33 -25.11 -19.00
CA ASP A 478 -25.75 -24.76 -19.01
C ASP A 478 -26.49 -25.20 -20.30
N PHE A 479 -25.76 -25.80 -21.26
CA PHE A 479 -26.29 -26.24 -22.56
C PHE A 479 -26.07 -27.74 -22.87
N LEU A 480 -25.76 -28.57 -21.87
CA LEU A 480 -25.68 -30.03 -21.99
C LEU A 480 -26.55 -30.77 -20.97
#